data_AF-A0A4Q3YJC9-F1
#
_entry.id   AF-A0A4Q3YJC9-F1
#
_cell.length_a   1.000
_cell.length_b   1.000
_cell.length_c   1.000
_cell.angle_alpha   90.00
_cell.angle_beta   90.00
_cell.angle_gamma   90.00
#
_symmetry.space_group_name_H-M   'P 1'
#
loop_
_entity.id
_entity.type
_entity.pdbx_description
1 polymer ?
#
loop_
_entity_poly.entity_id
_entity_poly.type
_entity_poly.pdbx_seq_one_letter_code
_entity_poly.pdbx_strand_id
1 'polypeptide(L)'
;MLSERTHGAAIKIALVERVSCNRGPHTGYETDSQNQGVGLTTTAKIAAAADGHLVIASGDAWRRTDGDIEGVLTDCHWKGVAIAFQCTRDLLPKIDIPSLLPKVDGTLDDEINFE
;
A
#
# COMPACT_ATOMS: atom_id res chain seq x y z
N MET A 1 4.21 -13.28 12.04
CA MET A 1 4.70 -12.57 13.23
C MET A 1 5.81 -11.62 12.81
N LEU A 2 5.88 -10.41 13.35
CA LEU A 2 7.03 -9.51 13.20
C LEU A 2 8.27 -10.19 13.82
N SER A 3 9.37 -10.29 13.09
CA SER A 3 10.65 -10.79 13.61
C SER A 3 11.25 -9.83 14.66
N GLU A 4 10.97 -8.53 14.50
CA GLU A 4 11.34 -7.48 15.43
C GLU A 4 10.09 -6.66 15.82
N ARG A 5 9.82 -6.53 17.12
CA ARG A 5 8.66 -5.77 17.63
C ARG A 5 8.93 -4.27 17.72
N THR A 6 9.53 -3.70 16.66
CA THR A 6 9.81 -2.26 16.55
C THR A 6 8.79 -1.58 15.64
N HIS A 7 8.55 -0.28 15.84
CA HIS A 7 7.67 0.48 14.96
C HIS A 7 8.23 0.58 13.54
N GLY A 8 9.55 0.73 13.40
CA GLY A 8 10.22 0.72 12.10
C GLY A 8 9.99 -0.58 11.31
N ALA A 9 10.10 -1.74 11.98
CA ALA A 9 9.80 -3.03 11.34
C ALA A 9 8.33 -3.15 10.93
N ALA A 10 7.41 -2.62 11.75
CA ALA A 10 5.98 -2.58 11.40
C ALA A 10 5.71 -1.73 10.15
N ILE A 11 6.34 -0.56 10.04
CA ILE A 11 6.24 0.32 8.85
C ILE A 11 6.80 -0.40 7.61
N LYS A 12 7.97 -1.05 7.70
CA LYS A 12 8.56 -1.80 6.58
C LYS A 12 7.63 -2.91 6.11
N ILE A 13 7.07 -3.70 7.01
CA ILE A 13 6.12 -4.78 6.65
C ILE A 13 4.84 -4.22 6.03
N ALA A 14 4.33 -3.08 6.49
CA ALA A 14 3.14 -2.45 5.93
C ALA A 14 3.33 -1.95 4.49
N LEU A 15 4.58 -1.66 4.09
CA LEU A 15 4.94 -1.25 2.74
C LEU A 15 5.22 -2.42 1.79
N VAL A 16 5.49 -3.62 2.32
CA VAL A 16 5.66 -4.83 1.49
C VAL A 16 4.35 -5.13 0.80
N GLU A 17 4.40 -5.26 -0.54
CA GLU A 17 3.27 -5.74 -1.33
C GLU A 17 2.81 -7.09 -0.80
N ARG A 18 1.68 -7.08 -0.10
CA ARG A 18 0.97 -8.30 0.24
C ARG A 18 -0.27 -8.31 -0.61
N VAL A 19 -0.28 -9.22 -1.59
CA VAL A 19 -1.51 -9.66 -2.24
C VAL A 19 -2.46 -10.00 -1.08
N SER A 20 -3.51 -9.18 -0.94
CA SER A 20 -4.49 -9.20 0.16
C SER A 20 -4.62 -10.59 0.79
N CYS A 21 -4.36 -10.69 2.10
CA CYS A 21 -4.64 -11.91 2.87
C CYS A 21 -6.15 -12.22 3.01
N ASN A 22 -7.02 -11.62 2.20
CA ASN A 22 -8.43 -11.96 2.09
C ASN A 22 -8.79 -12.34 0.64
N ARG A 23 -8.36 -13.53 0.18
CA ARG A 23 -8.95 -14.24 -0.98
C ARG A 23 -9.99 -15.29 -0.51
N GLY A 24 -10.78 -14.94 0.49
CA GLY A 24 -11.83 -15.83 0.98
C GLY A 24 -13.05 -15.82 0.05
N PRO A 25 -13.67 -16.98 -0.27
CA PRO A 25 -14.87 -17.03 -1.09
C PRO A 25 -16.07 -16.71 -0.19
N HIS A 26 -16.40 -15.43 -0.01
CA HIS A 26 -17.64 -15.04 0.68
C HIS A 26 -18.50 -14.21 -0.26
N THR A 27 -19.38 -14.94 -0.94
CA THR A 27 -20.77 -14.59 -1.29
C THR A 27 -21.26 -13.28 -0.67
N GLY A 28 -21.58 -12.30 -1.51
CA GLY A 28 -22.28 -11.10 -1.08
C GLY A 28 -22.25 -10.02 -2.16
N TYR A 29 -23.36 -9.91 -2.87
CA TYR A 29 -23.63 -8.92 -3.90
C TYR A 29 -23.32 -7.47 -3.48
N GLU A 30 -22.91 -6.68 -4.48
CA GLU A 30 -22.94 -5.20 -4.55
C GLU A 30 -21.93 -4.45 -3.67
N THR A 31 -20.68 -4.38 -4.14
CA THR A 31 -19.85 -3.17 -4.38
C THR A 31 -18.39 -3.61 -4.41
N ASP A 32 -17.82 -3.68 -5.61
CA ASP A 32 -16.45 -4.16 -5.90
C ASP A 32 -15.33 -3.21 -5.42
N SER A 33 -15.37 -2.79 -4.16
CA SER A 33 -14.22 -2.18 -3.50
C SER A 33 -13.57 -3.19 -2.56
N GLN A 34 -13.26 -4.38 -3.08
CA GLN A 34 -12.42 -5.31 -2.35
C GLN A 34 -11.03 -4.70 -2.15
N ASN A 35 -10.67 -4.49 -0.89
CA ASN A 35 -9.41 -3.87 -0.50
C ASN A 35 -8.25 -4.86 -0.77
N GLN A 36 -7.70 -4.80 -1.98
CA GLN A 36 -6.74 -5.76 -2.55
C GLN A 36 -5.32 -5.72 -1.94
N GLY A 37 -5.13 -5.16 -0.74
CA GLY A 37 -3.79 -4.90 -0.21
C GLY A 37 -3.08 -3.77 -0.95
N VAL A 38 -3.85 -2.98 -1.70
CA VAL A 38 -3.42 -1.93 -2.65
C VAL A 38 -3.17 -0.59 -1.95
N GLY A 39 -3.74 -0.35 -0.77
CA GLY A 39 -3.79 0.98 -0.14
C GLY A 39 -2.46 1.72 -0.08
N LEU A 40 -1.49 1.27 0.72
CA LEU A 40 -0.24 2.01 0.92
C LEU A 40 0.76 1.83 -0.22
N THR A 41 0.89 0.62 -0.77
CA THR A 41 1.87 0.38 -1.83
C THR A 41 1.46 1.07 -3.14
N THR A 42 0.19 0.99 -3.54
CA THR A 42 -0.26 1.72 -4.74
C THR A 42 -0.25 3.22 -4.49
N THR A 43 -0.57 3.69 -3.28
CA THR A 43 -0.42 5.12 -2.96
C THR A 43 1.05 5.55 -3.05
N ALA A 44 2.01 4.73 -2.61
CA ALA A 44 3.44 5.00 -2.79
C ALA A 44 3.83 5.06 -4.28
N LYS A 45 3.30 4.15 -5.11
CA LYS A 45 3.52 4.14 -6.57
C LYS A 45 2.91 5.37 -7.25
N ILE A 46 1.70 5.78 -6.86
CA ILE A 46 1.06 7.01 -7.36
C ILE A 46 1.89 8.22 -6.97
N ALA A 47 2.35 8.29 -5.71
CA ALA A 47 3.21 9.38 -5.24
C ALA A 47 4.48 9.47 -6.09
N ALA A 48 5.18 8.34 -6.28
CA ALA A 48 6.39 8.27 -7.08
C ALA A 48 6.15 8.65 -8.56
N ALA A 49 5.07 8.16 -9.17
CA ALA A 49 4.69 8.51 -10.55
C ALA A 49 4.32 10.00 -10.70
N ALA A 50 3.90 10.66 -9.62
CA ALA A 50 3.64 12.11 -9.57
C ALA A 50 4.84 12.91 -9.04
N ASP A 51 6.06 12.39 -9.11
CA ASP A 51 7.28 13.06 -8.61
C ASP A 51 7.15 13.49 -7.13
N GLY A 52 6.67 12.56 -6.32
CA GLY A 52 6.44 12.76 -4.89
C GLY A 52 6.72 11.49 -4.09
N HIS A 53 6.20 11.44 -2.86
CA HIS A 53 6.49 10.35 -1.94
C HIS A 53 5.44 10.25 -0.82
N LEU A 54 5.49 9.13 -0.10
CA LEU A 54 4.84 8.95 1.18
C LEU A 54 5.83 9.16 2.32
N VAL A 55 5.36 9.75 3.42
CA VAL A 55 5.99 9.65 4.74
C VAL A 55 5.06 8.87 5.65
N ILE A 56 5.54 7.79 6.24
CA ILE A 56 4.79 7.00 7.22
C ILE A 56 5.50 7.11 8.55
N ALA A 57 4.78 7.53 9.58
CA ALA A 57 5.26 7.54 10.96
C ALA A 57 4.35 6.68 11.85
N SER A 58 4.94 5.93 12.76
CA SER A 58 4.23 5.19 13.79
C SER A 58 5.10 5.10 15.03
N GLY A 59 4.54 5.42 16.19
CA GLY A 59 5.30 5.39 17.44
C GLY A 59 6.52 6.29 17.37
N ASP A 60 7.69 5.67 17.60
CA ASP A 60 9.00 6.31 17.55
C ASP A 60 9.65 6.27 16.16
N ALA A 61 9.04 5.69 15.14
CA ALA A 61 9.69 5.50 13.84
C ALA A 61 8.98 6.28 12.73
N TRP A 62 9.75 6.73 11.74
CA TRP A 62 9.22 7.22 10.48
C TRP A 62 10.07 6.78 9.29
N ARG A 63 9.44 6.71 8.12
CA ARG A 63 10.07 6.31 6.85
C ARG A 63 9.50 7.10 5.68
N ARG A 64 10.36 7.45 4.74
CA ARG A 64 10.01 8.02 3.42
C ARG A 64 10.08 6.94 2.35
N THR A 65 9.22 7.00 1.33
CA THR A 65 9.22 6.01 0.23
C THR A 65 10.12 6.36 -0.94
N ASP A 66 10.48 7.63 -1.10
CA ASP A 66 11.50 8.06 -2.07
C ASP A 66 12.90 7.94 -1.44
N GLY A 67 13.54 6.82 -1.71
CA GLY A 67 14.83 6.46 -1.13
C GLY A 67 14.71 5.72 0.21
N ASP A 68 15.85 5.26 0.73
CA ASP A 68 15.92 4.54 2.01
C ASP A 68 16.13 5.51 3.18
N ILE A 69 15.24 6.50 3.28
CA ILE A 69 15.29 7.54 4.32
C ILE A 69 14.33 7.14 5.44
N GLU A 70 14.89 6.93 6.63
CA GLU A 70 14.13 6.61 7.84
C GLU A 70 14.81 7.19 9.08
N GLY A 71 14.08 7.26 10.17
CA GLY A 71 14.59 7.78 11.42
C GLY A 71 13.78 7.36 12.64
N VAL A 72 14.37 7.65 13.80
CA VAL A 72 13.77 7.39 15.12
C VAL A 72 13.58 8.73 15.83
N LEU A 73 12.41 8.90 16.44
CA LEU A 73 12.02 10.02 17.28
C LEU A 73 12.27 9.63 18.75
N THR A 74 13.09 10.41 19.46
CA THR A 74 13.32 10.21 20.89
C THR A 74 12.14 10.73 21.71
N ASP A 75 11.87 10.09 22.86
CA ASP A 75 10.82 10.48 23.81
C ASP A 75 9.39 10.57 23.24
N CYS A 76 9.10 9.75 22.22
CA CYS A 76 7.78 9.69 21.62
C CYS A 76 6.85 8.73 22.39
N HIS A 77 5.79 9.26 22.99
CA HIS A 77 4.75 8.46 23.67
C HIS A 77 3.52 8.15 22.80
N TRP A 78 3.49 8.69 21.58
CA TRP A 78 2.39 8.48 20.66
C TRP A 78 2.34 7.03 20.18
N LYS A 79 1.13 6.47 20.04
CA LYS A 79 0.92 5.07 19.58
C LYS A 79 0.10 4.97 18.31
N GLY A 80 -0.01 6.07 17.56
CA GLY A 80 -0.78 6.14 16.33
C GLY A 80 0.03 5.83 15.08
N VAL A 81 -0.61 6.10 13.95
CA VAL A 81 -0.01 6.09 12.61
C VAL A 81 -0.37 7.41 11.93
N ALA A 82 0.60 7.98 11.21
CA ALA A 82 0.43 9.18 10.40
C ALA A 82 1.01 8.87 9.02
N ILE A 83 0.27 9.26 7.98
CA ILE A 83 0.65 9.07 6.60
C ILE A 83 0.52 10.43 5.92
N ALA A 84 1.63 10.94 5.39
CA ALA A 84 1.65 12.11 4.53
C ALA A 84 1.85 11.66 3.09
N PHE A 85 1.09 12.24 2.16
CA PHE A 85 1.20 12.00 0.73
C PHE A 85 1.56 13.29 0.02
N GLN A 86 2.73 13.29 -0.61
CA GLN A 86 3.21 14.38 -1.45
C GLN A 86 3.14 13.95 -2.90
N CYS A 87 2.66 14.84 -3.77
CA CYS A 87 2.66 14.65 -5.21
C CYS A 87 2.72 16.00 -5.92
N THR A 88 3.20 16.01 -7.16
CA THR A 88 3.10 17.14 -8.06
C THR A 88 1.71 17.16 -8.68
N ARG A 89 0.91 18.19 -8.35
CA ARG A 89 -0.49 18.34 -8.79
C ARG A 89 -0.66 18.18 -10.31
N ASP A 90 0.25 18.73 -11.10
CA ASP A 90 0.14 18.72 -12.57
C ASP A 90 0.43 17.36 -13.21
N LEU A 91 1.07 16.46 -12.47
CA LEU A 91 1.34 15.09 -12.91
C LEU A 91 0.24 14.12 -12.50
N LEU A 92 -0.50 14.41 -11.42
CA LEU A 92 -1.53 13.53 -10.89
C LEU A 92 -2.59 13.11 -11.93
N PRO A 93 -3.12 13.99 -12.80
CA PRO A 93 -4.09 13.60 -13.84
C PRO A 93 -3.49 12.76 -14.97
N LYS A 94 -2.16 12.72 -15.09
CA LYS A 94 -1.43 12.00 -16.16
C LYS A 94 -1.07 10.57 -15.75
N ILE A 95 -1.32 10.20 -14.51
CA ILE A 95 -1.01 8.87 -13.99
C ILE A 95 -2.04 7.87 -14.49
N ASP A 96 -1.54 6.84 -15.17
CA ASP A 96 -2.30 5.65 -15.50
C ASP A 96 -2.35 4.70 -14.29
N ILE A 97 -3.33 4.89 -13.40
CA ILE A 97 -3.51 4.07 -12.20
C ILE A 97 -3.56 2.56 -12.51
N PRO A 98 -4.31 2.08 -13.54
CA PRO A 98 -4.27 0.68 -13.96
C PRO A 98 -2.87 0.11 -14.15
N SER A 99 -1.94 0.86 -14.74
CA SER A 99 -0.56 0.40 -14.95
C SER A 99 0.25 0.22 -13.65
N LEU A 100 -0.18 0.83 -12.55
CA LEU A 100 0.49 0.79 -11.26
C LEU A 100 -0.03 -0.34 -10.34
N LEU A 101 -1.15 -0.95 -10.70
CA LEU A 101 -1.71 -2.07 -9.97
C LEU A 101 -0.90 -3.35 -10.22
N PRO A 102 -0.74 -4.22 -9.22
CA PRO A 102 -0.10 -5.51 -9.43
C PRO A 102 -0.86 -6.31 -10.49
N LYS A 103 -0.12 -7.01 -11.37
CA LYS A 103 -0.73 -7.92 -12.35
C LYS A 103 -1.50 -9.00 -11.60
N VAL A 104 -2.79 -9.12 -11.89
CA VAL A 104 -3.60 -10.23 -11.38
C VAL A 104 -3.28 -11.42 -12.27
N ASP A 105 -2.39 -12.31 -11.81
CA ASP A 105 -2.24 -13.63 -12.43
C ASP A 105 -3.50 -14.44 -12.11
N GLY A 106 -4.52 -14.27 -12.95
CA GLY A 106 -5.71 -15.08 -13.01
C GLY A 106 -5.75 -15.76 -14.36
N THR A 107 -5.23 -16.99 -14.43
CA THR A 107 -5.76 -17.99 -15.35
C THR A 107 -7.21 -18.22 -14.97
N LEU A 108 -8.14 -17.64 -15.73
CA LEU A 108 -9.52 -18.09 -15.79
C LEU A 108 -9.71 -18.70 -17.18
N ASP A 109 -9.19 -19.91 -17.35
CA ASP A 109 -9.70 -20.88 -18.33
C ASP A 109 -11.01 -21.48 -17.78
N ASP A 110 -11.94 -20.62 -17.35
CA ASP A 110 -13.32 -21.02 -17.16
C ASP A 110 -14.04 -20.69 -18.46
N GLU A 111 -13.90 -21.59 -19.44
CA GLU A 111 -14.91 -21.72 -20.48
C GLU A 111 -16.27 -21.86 -19.77
N ILE A 112 -17.07 -20.80 -19.83
CA ILE A 112 -18.46 -20.84 -19.39
C ILE A 112 -19.19 -21.74 -20.39
N ASN A 113 -19.23 -23.04 -20.11
CA ASN A 113 -20.02 -23.99 -20.88
C ASN A 113 -21.50 -23.87 -20.47
N PHE A 114 -22.36 -23.55 -21.43
CA PHE A 114 -23.82 -23.48 -21.27
C PHE A 114 -24.51 -24.71 -21.89
N GLU A 115 -23.98 -25.91 -21.64
CA GLU A 115 -24.71 -27.16 -21.89
C GLU A 115 -25.55 -27.60 -20.69
#